data_AF-A0A8T9CM12-F1
#
_entry.id   AF-A0A8T9CM12-F1
#
_cell.length_a   1.000
_cell.length_b   1.000
_cell.length_c   1.000
_cell.angle_alpha   90.00
_cell.angle_beta   90.00
_cell.angle_gamma   90.00
#
_symmetry.space_group_name_H-M   'P 1'
#
loop_
_entity.id
_entity.type
_entity.pdbx_description
1 polymer ?
#
loop_
_entity_poly.entity_id
_entity_poly.type
_entity_poly.pdbx_seq_one_letter_code
_entity_poly.pdbx_strand_id
1 'polypeptide(L)'
;LQQSLRLPGQQYDEESGLYYNRNRYYDPLQGRYITQDPIGLRGEWNLYKYPLNPVRFIDSLGLKFHVNGDPSDFNQAVEYLKQDSQMKETIDFLSSSEETINIEYIEGTNVRFNSNNMAIYWNSRASLFCSTELNSKSQSPALGLGHEFAHAQYYLLDKENFMALLSRTDKKYENKEEARVITIIESRAAKTLGECTRGAHSGLPFYRVDGPLQTMKITGTPE
;
A
#
# COMPACT_ATOMS: atom_id res chain seq x y z
N LEU A 1 32.65 22.79 3.84
CA LEU A 1 31.33 22.19 4.11
C LEU A 1 31.11 21.11 3.07
N GLN A 2 31.12 19.84 3.48
CA GLN A 2 30.83 18.70 2.60
C GLN A 2 29.34 18.38 2.73
N GLN A 3 28.61 18.43 1.61
CA GLN A 3 27.21 18.06 1.57
C GLN A 3 27.13 16.56 1.27
N SER A 4 26.65 15.75 2.22
CA SER A 4 26.54 14.29 2.04
C SER A 4 25.23 13.86 1.37
N LEU A 5 24.21 14.71 1.33
CA LEU A 5 22.96 14.39 0.65
C LEU A 5 23.10 14.55 -0.87
N ARG A 6 22.47 13.64 -1.62
CA ARG A 6 22.46 13.59 -3.09
C ARG A 6 21.03 13.75 -3.62
N LEU A 7 20.60 12.92 -4.56
CA LEU A 7 19.19 12.87 -5.01
C LEU A 7 18.28 12.37 -3.87
N PRO A 8 16.95 12.53 -3.97
CA PRO A 8 16.02 12.14 -2.90
C PRO A 8 16.26 10.70 -2.42
N GLY A 9 16.47 10.54 -1.11
CA GLY A 9 16.75 9.24 -0.47
C GLY A 9 18.21 8.76 -0.55
N GLN A 10 19.11 9.54 -1.15
CA GLN A 10 20.50 9.14 -1.37
C GLN A 10 21.51 9.85 -0.46
N GLN A 11 22.45 9.09 0.09
CA GLN A 11 23.59 9.58 0.87
C GLN A 11 24.90 9.24 0.16
N TYR A 12 25.80 10.21 0.07
CA TYR A 12 27.13 10.02 -0.47
C TYR A 12 27.99 9.22 0.50
N ASP A 13 28.55 8.12 -0.02
CA ASP A 13 29.61 7.37 0.61
C ASP A 13 30.95 7.84 0.03
N GLU A 14 31.79 8.42 0.89
CA GLU A 14 33.09 8.97 0.50
C GLU A 14 34.12 7.89 0.21
N GLU A 15 34.04 6.73 0.87
CA GLU A 15 35.01 5.65 0.72
C GLU A 15 34.90 5.00 -0.67
N SER A 16 33.67 4.81 -1.15
CA SER A 16 33.39 4.21 -2.46
C SER A 16 33.16 5.23 -3.58
N GLY A 17 32.80 6.46 -3.24
CA GLY A 17 32.34 7.47 -4.20
C GLY A 17 30.91 7.25 -4.72
N LEU A 18 30.20 6.25 -4.19
CA LEU A 18 28.85 5.86 -4.61
C LEU A 18 27.77 6.51 -3.74
N TYR A 19 26.52 6.46 -4.20
CA TYR A 19 25.39 7.03 -3.49
C TYR A 19 24.53 5.90 -2.90
N TYR A 20 24.55 5.76 -1.58
CA TYR A 20 23.73 4.80 -0.85
C TYR A 20 22.25 5.21 -0.88
N ASN A 21 21.38 4.32 -1.36
CA ASN A 21 19.93 4.47 -1.40
C ASN A 21 19.26 3.23 -0.78
N ARG A 22 19.23 3.18 0.56
CA ARG A 22 18.63 2.11 1.39
C ARG A 22 19.05 0.70 0.96
N ASN A 23 18.34 0.13 0.00
CA ASN A 23 18.54 -1.24 -0.47
C ASN A 23 19.62 -1.38 -1.54
N ARG A 24 20.14 -0.27 -2.11
CA ARG A 24 21.05 -0.30 -3.27
C ARG A 24 22.08 0.83 -3.26
N TYR A 25 23.18 0.63 -3.98
CA TYR A 25 24.18 1.67 -4.29
C TYR A 25 24.04 2.17 -5.72
N TYR A 26 23.95 3.49 -5.88
CA TYR A 26 23.83 4.19 -7.16
C TYR A 26 25.19 4.78 -7.57
N ASP A 27 25.59 4.52 -8.82
CA ASP A 27 26.76 5.13 -9.45
C ASP A 27 26.31 6.35 -10.28
N PRO A 28 26.69 7.59 -9.87
CA PRO A 28 26.32 8.80 -10.58
C PRO A 28 27.00 8.96 -11.94
N LEU A 29 28.17 8.33 -12.15
CA LEU A 29 28.88 8.40 -13.43
C LEU A 29 28.20 7.55 -14.50
N GLN A 30 27.57 6.44 -14.09
CA GLN A 30 26.84 5.54 -14.98
C GLN A 30 25.34 5.83 -15.04
N GLY A 31 24.80 6.60 -14.09
CA GLY A 31 23.37 6.92 -14.04
C GLY A 31 22.50 5.73 -13.60
N ARG A 32 23.04 4.77 -12.83
CA ARG A 32 22.37 3.49 -12.55
C ARG A 32 22.81 2.89 -11.21
N TYR A 33 22.06 1.91 -10.71
CA TYR A 33 22.49 1.09 -9.57
C TYR A 33 23.61 0.13 -9.97
N ILE A 34 24.55 -0.12 -9.07
CA ILE A 34 25.65 -1.09 -9.29
C ILE A 34 25.38 -2.46 -8.69
N THR A 35 24.42 -2.54 -7.78
CA THR A 35 23.88 -3.78 -7.24
C THR A 35 22.58 -4.11 -7.98
N GLN A 36 22.36 -5.39 -8.28
CA GLN A 36 21.08 -5.84 -8.79
C GLN A 36 19.96 -5.46 -7.81
N ASP A 37 18.79 -5.16 -8.37
CA ASP A 37 17.58 -5.03 -7.59
C ASP A 37 17.39 -6.28 -6.70
N PRO A 38 17.30 -6.15 -5.37
CA PRO A 38 17.05 -7.29 -4.48
C PRO A 38 15.74 -8.03 -4.81
N ILE A 39 14.82 -7.35 -5.50
CA ILE A 39 13.58 -7.92 -6.02
C ILE A 39 13.82 -8.82 -7.26
N GLY A 40 15.01 -8.74 -7.86
CA GLY A 40 15.41 -9.53 -9.02
C GLY A 40 14.60 -9.20 -10.27
N LEU A 41 14.48 -10.15 -11.19
CA LEU A 41 13.75 -9.97 -12.46
C LEU A 41 12.26 -9.65 -12.28
N ARG A 42 11.74 -9.83 -11.06
CA ARG A 42 10.38 -9.47 -10.69
C ARG A 42 10.20 -7.93 -10.70
N GLY A 43 11.29 -7.17 -10.54
CA GLY A 43 11.35 -5.73 -10.64
C GLY A 43 11.30 -5.28 -12.10
N GLU A 44 12.42 -5.24 -12.81
CA GLU A 44 12.41 -4.91 -14.24
C GLU A 44 13.46 -5.76 -14.95
N TRP A 45 13.36 -5.88 -16.28
CA TRP A 45 14.40 -6.55 -17.08
C TRP A 45 15.78 -5.92 -16.86
N ASN A 46 15.82 -4.61 -16.58
CA ASN A 46 17.04 -3.91 -16.20
C ASN A 46 17.14 -3.76 -14.67
N LEU A 47 17.73 -4.77 -14.04
CA LEU A 47 17.95 -4.88 -12.58
C LEU A 47 18.77 -3.75 -11.96
N TYR A 48 19.35 -2.89 -12.77
CA TYR A 48 20.26 -1.85 -12.33
C TYR A 48 19.68 -0.46 -12.58
N LYS A 49 18.44 -0.36 -13.05
CA LYS A 49 17.89 0.92 -13.52
C LYS A 49 17.54 1.83 -12.35
N TYR A 50 17.97 3.09 -12.45
CA TYR A 50 17.37 4.21 -11.72
C TYR A 50 16.41 4.95 -12.67
N PRO A 51 15.34 5.62 -12.19
CA PRO A 51 14.34 6.24 -13.06
C PRO A 51 14.96 7.11 -14.16
N LEU A 52 14.55 6.89 -15.42
CA LEU A 52 15.11 7.54 -16.60
C LEU A 52 14.87 9.06 -16.65
N ASN A 53 13.94 9.57 -15.85
CA ASN A 53 13.71 10.99 -15.65
C ASN A 53 13.71 11.30 -14.13
N PRO A 54 14.90 11.48 -13.53
CA PRO A 54 15.05 11.68 -12.08
C PRO A 54 14.57 13.05 -11.59
N VAL A 55 14.14 13.94 -12.50
CA VAL A 55 13.52 15.23 -12.19
C VAL A 55 12.03 15.05 -11.89
N ARG A 56 11.37 14.11 -12.58
CA ARG A 56 9.95 13.81 -12.40
C ARG A 56 9.70 12.61 -11.48
N PHE A 57 10.65 11.67 -11.42
CA PHE A 57 10.47 10.39 -10.75
C PHE A 57 11.57 10.17 -9.73
N ILE A 58 11.16 9.69 -8.55
CA ILE A 58 12.07 9.29 -7.47
C ILE A 58 11.78 7.84 -7.12
N ASP A 59 12.82 7.10 -6.76
CA ASP A 59 12.69 5.77 -6.18
C ASP A 59 13.11 5.84 -4.70
N SER A 60 12.16 6.27 -3.87
CA SER A 60 12.37 6.58 -2.46
C SER A 60 12.54 5.34 -1.56
N LEU A 61 12.14 4.16 -2.05
CA LEU A 61 12.21 2.89 -1.30
C LEU A 61 13.04 1.81 -2.00
N GLY A 62 13.29 1.92 -3.30
CA GLY A 62 13.74 0.80 -4.11
C GLY A 62 12.61 -0.09 -4.64
N LEU A 63 11.35 0.39 -4.74
CA LEU A 63 10.13 -0.42 -4.91
C LEU A 63 9.15 0.14 -5.98
N LYS A 64 8.24 -0.70 -6.50
CA LYS A 64 7.31 -0.41 -7.63
C LYS A 64 5.96 0.27 -7.32
N PHE A 65 5.80 0.93 -6.18
CA PHE A 65 4.60 1.74 -5.96
C PHE A 65 4.79 3.14 -6.53
N HIS A 66 3.85 3.61 -7.36
CA HIS A 66 3.83 4.98 -7.85
C HIS A 66 2.81 5.79 -7.08
N VAL A 67 3.26 6.64 -6.16
CA VAL A 67 2.40 7.46 -5.29
C VAL A 67 2.22 8.84 -5.89
N ASN A 68 0.98 9.19 -6.26
CA ASN A 68 0.65 10.50 -6.79
C ASN A 68 0.29 11.48 -5.65
N GLY A 69 1.33 12.08 -5.06
CA GLY A 69 1.20 13.02 -3.93
C GLY A 69 2.37 12.91 -2.97
N ASP A 70 2.20 13.46 -1.76
CA ASP A 70 3.17 13.26 -0.66
C ASP A 70 3.08 11.80 -0.17
N PRO A 71 4.18 11.00 -0.26
CA PRO A 71 4.17 9.61 0.14
C PRO A 71 4.26 9.39 1.66
N SER A 72 4.33 10.44 2.49
CA SER A 72 4.51 10.33 3.95
C SER A 72 3.48 9.41 4.61
N ASP A 73 2.19 9.64 4.34
CA ASP A 73 1.13 8.82 4.93
C ASP A 73 1.16 7.39 4.36
N PHE A 74 1.44 7.24 3.06
CA PHE A 74 1.56 5.94 2.41
C PHE A 74 2.68 5.10 3.03
N ASN A 75 3.86 5.70 3.22
CA ASN A 75 5.01 5.03 3.83
C ASN A 75 4.71 4.60 5.26
N GLN A 76 4.05 5.46 6.06
CA GLN A 76 3.61 5.10 7.41
C GLN A 76 2.63 3.93 7.40
N ALA A 77 1.65 3.94 6.49
CA ALA A 77 0.69 2.85 6.35
C ALA A 77 1.37 1.53 5.96
N VAL A 78 2.28 1.56 4.98
CA VAL A 78 3.03 0.37 4.53
C VAL A 78 3.87 -0.23 5.65
N GLU A 79 4.62 0.58 6.38
CA GLU A 79 5.45 0.08 7.49
C GLU A 79 4.61 -0.46 8.65
N TYR A 80 3.45 0.16 8.92
CA TYR A 80 2.49 -0.36 9.88
C TYR A 80 1.92 -1.72 9.45
N LEU A 81 1.45 -1.83 8.20
CA LEU A 81 0.89 -3.06 7.63
C LEU A 81 1.89 -4.23 7.63
N LYS A 82 3.18 -3.97 7.38
CA LYS A 82 4.24 -4.99 7.37
C LYS A 82 4.48 -5.67 8.73
N GLN A 83 3.90 -5.17 9.82
CA GLN A 83 3.91 -5.88 11.11
C GLN A 83 3.10 -7.18 11.04
N ASP A 84 2.11 -7.28 10.15
CA ASP A 84 1.45 -8.54 9.81
C ASP A 84 2.20 -9.29 8.71
N SER A 85 2.53 -10.56 8.95
CA SER A 85 3.39 -11.31 8.02
C SER A 85 2.76 -11.58 6.64
N GLN A 86 1.44 -11.75 6.53
CA GLN A 86 0.78 -11.99 5.24
C GLN A 86 0.65 -10.68 4.50
N MET A 87 0.32 -9.60 5.21
CA MET A 87 0.29 -8.28 4.59
C MET A 87 1.68 -7.86 4.10
N LYS A 88 2.74 -8.19 4.85
CA LYS A 88 4.13 -8.06 4.38
C LYS A 88 4.36 -8.86 3.09
N GLU A 89 3.98 -10.14 3.04
CA GLU A 89 4.10 -10.97 1.83
C GLU A 89 3.31 -10.38 0.65
N THR A 90 2.12 -9.85 0.88
CA THR A 90 1.30 -9.15 -0.12
C THR A 90 2.00 -7.90 -0.65
N ILE A 91 2.51 -7.03 0.24
CA ILE A 91 3.21 -5.81 -0.13
C ILE A 91 4.51 -6.14 -0.88
N ASP A 92 5.25 -7.14 -0.44
CA ASP A 92 6.48 -7.61 -1.09
C ASP A 92 6.16 -8.19 -2.49
N PHE A 93 5.07 -8.94 -2.63
CA PHE A 93 4.58 -9.43 -3.92
C PHE A 93 4.22 -8.28 -4.86
N LEU A 94 3.43 -7.30 -4.41
CA LEU A 94 3.04 -6.15 -5.24
C LEU A 94 4.23 -5.29 -5.65
N SER A 95 5.15 -5.05 -4.70
CA SER A 95 6.40 -4.33 -4.95
C SER A 95 7.29 -5.04 -5.97
N SER A 96 7.11 -6.35 -6.12
CA SER A 96 7.83 -7.21 -7.07
C SER A 96 6.99 -7.64 -8.27
N SER A 97 5.80 -7.08 -8.49
CA SER A 97 5.02 -7.43 -9.67
C SER A 97 5.54 -6.69 -10.92
N GLU A 98 5.32 -7.23 -12.12
CA GLU A 98 5.69 -6.50 -13.36
C GLU A 98 4.89 -5.20 -13.50
N GLU A 99 3.65 -5.21 -13.01
CA GLU A 99 2.74 -4.08 -12.99
C GLU A 99 3.14 -3.01 -11.96
N THR A 100 2.97 -1.75 -12.34
CA THR A 100 3.11 -0.63 -11.39
C THR A 100 1.75 -0.38 -10.75
N ILE A 101 1.69 -0.44 -9.41
CA ILE A 101 0.49 -0.06 -8.67
C ILE A 101 0.52 1.44 -8.41
N ASN A 102 -0.43 2.16 -9.00
CA ASN A 102 -0.60 3.58 -8.79
C ASN A 102 -1.41 3.82 -7.51
N ILE A 103 -0.93 4.70 -6.63
CA ILE A 103 -1.64 5.13 -5.43
C ILE A 103 -2.15 6.54 -5.67
N GLU A 104 -3.47 6.69 -5.74
CA GLU A 104 -4.15 7.95 -6.00
C GLU A 104 -4.87 8.41 -4.73
N TYR A 105 -4.43 9.54 -4.18
CA TYR A 105 -5.10 10.15 -3.04
C TYR A 105 -6.48 10.69 -3.44
N ILE A 106 -7.50 10.33 -2.66
CA ILE A 106 -8.86 10.84 -2.81
C ILE A 106 -9.34 11.54 -1.54
N GLU A 107 -10.25 12.50 -1.68
CA GLU A 107 -10.93 13.15 -0.56
C GLU A 107 -12.15 12.34 -0.09
N GLY A 108 -12.71 11.51 -0.96
CA GLY A 108 -13.87 10.67 -0.68
C GLY A 108 -13.55 9.43 0.14
N THR A 109 -14.58 8.63 0.40
CA THR A 109 -14.51 7.42 1.24
C THR A 109 -14.46 6.12 0.43
N ASN A 110 -14.56 6.24 -0.90
CA ASN A 110 -14.59 5.11 -1.82
C ASN A 110 -13.16 4.61 -2.09
N VAL A 111 -12.53 4.10 -1.04
CA VAL A 111 -11.26 3.38 -1.12
C VAL A 111 -11.51 2.13 -1.95
N ARG A 112 -10.72 1.96 -3.02
CA ARG A 112 -10.93 0.88 -4.00
C ARG A 112 -9.71 0.62 -4.87
N PHE A 113 -9.55 -0.62 -5.27
CA PHE A 113 -8.66 -1.06 -6.33
C PHE A 113 -9.40 -1.08 -7.67
N ASN A 114 -8.79 -0.50 -8.71
CA ASN A 114 -9.25 -0.55 -10.08
C ASN A 114 -8.26 -1.35 -10.93
N SER A 115 -8.68 -2.54 -11.35
CA SER A 115 -7.89 -3.47 -12.13
C SER A 115 -7.67 -3.06 -13.59
N ASN A 116 -8.43 -2.09 -14.12
CA ASN A 116 -8.28 -1.62 -15.49
C ASN A 116 -7.06 -0.70 -15.67
N ASN A 117 -6.73 0.08 -14.65
CA ASN A 117 -5.60 1.03 -14.68
C ASN A 117 -4.56 0.77 -13.57
N MET A 118 -4.68 -0.36 -12.87
CA MET A 118 -3.81 -0.76 -11.76
C MET A 118 -3.65 0.36 -10.72
N ALA A 119 -4.76 1.01 -10.36
CA ALA A 119 -4.78 2.11 -9.41
C ALA A 119 -5.53 1.74 -8.13
N ILE A 120 -4.97 2.10 -6.98
CA ILE A 120 -5.64 2.10 -5.69
C ILE A 120 -5.96 3.55 -5.36
N TYR A 121 -7.26 3.82 -5.25
CA TYR A 121 -7.75 5.10 -4.77
C TYR A 121 -7.83 5.01 -3.25
N TRP A 122 -7.10 5.87 -2.54
CA TRP A 122 -6.96 5.79 -1.10
C TRP A 122 -7.08 7.15 -0.44
N ASN A 123 -7.70 7.19 0.73
CA ASN A 123 -7.77 8.38 1.55
C ASN A 123 -7.09 8.08 2.89
N SER A 124 -5.94 8.71 3.15
CA SER A 124 -5.16 8.49 4.39
C SER A 124 -5.82 9.03 5.65
N ARG A 125 -6.99 9.65 5.51
CA ARG A 125 -7.84 10.14 6.59
C ARG A 125 -9.13 9.31 6.68
N ALA A 126 -9.27 8.26 5.85
CA ALA A 126 -10.47 7.43 5.75
C ALA A 126 -10.56 6.26 6.74
N SER A 127 -11.06 6.46 7.96
CA SER A 127 -11.24 5.34 8.92
C SER A 127 -12.60 4.62 8.72
N LEU A 128 -12.59 3.28 8.76
CA LEU A 128 -13.76 2.44 8.46
C LEU A 128 -14.28 1.71 9.71
N PHE A 129 -15.55 1.87 10.09
CA PHE A 129 -16.07 1.20 11.29
C PHE A 129 -16.25 -0.31 11.14
N CYS A 130 -16.03 -1.06 12.22
CA CYS A 130 -16.18 -2.52 12.18
C CYS A 130 -17.62 -3.02 12.30
N SER A 131 -18.47 -2.18 12.86
CA SER A 131 -19.89 -2.42 13.13
C SER A 131 -20.61 -1.08 13.24
N THR A 132 -21.92 -1.09 13.03
CA THR A 132 -22.83 0.06 13.25
C THR A 132 -23.26 0.21 14.72
N GLU A 133 -22.81 -0.68 15.61
CA GLU A 133 -23.15 -0.66 17.04
C GLU A 133 -22.52 0.53 17.79
N LEU A 134 -23.19 1.01 18.84
CA LEU A 134 -22.67 2.03 19.74
C LEU A 134 -21.35 1.54 20.38
N ASN A 135 -20.35 2.42 20.50
CA ASN A 135 -18.99 2.09 20.93
C ASN A 135 -18.16 1.22 19.98
N SER A 136 -18.64 1.01 18.75
CA SER A 136 -17.85 0.37 17.69
C SER A 136 -16.55 1.13 17.47
N LYS A 137 -15.48 0.36 17.21
CA LYS A 137 -14.18 0.90 16.81
C LYS A 137 -14.11 0.97 15.29
N SER A 138 -13.23 1.83 14.79
CA SER A 138 -12.83 1.82 13.39
C SER A 138 -11.54 1.05 13.19
N GLN A 139 -11.40 0.55 11.98
CA GLN A 139 -10.13 0.24 11.34
C GLN A 139 -9.45 1.54 10.90
N SER A 140 -8.13 1.50 10.83
CA SER A 140 -7.33 2.62 10.37
C SER A 140 -7.42 2.76 8.84
N PRO A 141 -7.15 3.96 8.30
CA PRO A 141 -6.98 4.13 6.86
C PRO A 141 -5.92 3.19 6.26
N ALA A 142 -4.87 2.85 7.02
CA ALA A 142 -3.84 1.91 6.60
C ALA A 142 -4.42 0.50 6.37
N LEU A 143 -5.30 0.02 7.24
CA LEU A 143 -5.93 -1.29 7.02
C LEU A 143 -6.85 -1.29 5.78
N GLY A 144 -7.52 -0.17 5.51
CA GLY A 144 -8.24 0.05 4.24
C GLY A 144 -7.32 0.00 3.01
N LEU A 145 -6.10 0.54 3.08
CA LEU A 145 -5.10 0.37 2.02
C LEU A 145 -4.67 -1.09 1.87
N GLY A 146 -4.45 -1.80 2.99
CA GLY A 146 -4.08 -3.22 3.00
C GLY A 146 -5.16 -4.12 2.39
N HIS A 147 -6.42 -3.77 2.56
CA HIS A 147 -7.55 -4.42 1.89
C HIS A 147 -7.41 -4.32 0.36
N GLU A 148 -7.13 -3.13 -0.18
CA GLU A 148 -6.95 -2.96 -1.63
C GLU A 148 -5.69 -3.65 -2.17
N PHE A 149 -4.63 -3.74 -1.36
CA PHE A 149 -3.47 -4.55 -1.72
C PHE A 149 -3.82 -6.03 -1.88
N ALA A 150 -4.71 -6.58 -1.06
CA ALA A 150 -5.14 -7.96 -1.19
C ALA A 150 -5.94 -8.23 -2.47
N HIS A 151 -6.74 -7.26 -2.92
CA HIS A 151 -7.40 -7.32 -4.22
C HIS A 151 -6.38 -7.26 -5.36
N ALA A 152 -5.47 -6.29 -5.32
CA ALA A 152 -4.44 -6.13 -6.34
C ALA A 152 -3.56 -7.39 -6.45
N GLN A 153 -3.15 -7.99 -5.32
CA GLN A 153 -2.35 -9.20 -5.31
C GLN A 153 -3.12 -10.36 -5.95
N TYR A 154 -4.39 -10.56 -5.59
CA TYR A 154 -5.14 -11.70 -6.11
C TYR A 154 -5.47 -11.54 -7.59
N TYR A 155 -5.80 -10.33 -8.04
CA TYR A 155 -5.95 -10.03 -9.46
C TYR A 155 -4.70 -10.38 -10.28
N LEU A 156 -3.51 -10.09 -9.75
CA LEU A 156 -2.24 -10.40 -10.41
C LEU A 156 -1.85 -11.88 -10.34
N LEU A 157 -2.29 -12.61 -9.31
CA LEU A 157 -2.04 -14.05 -9.18
C LEU A 157 -2.99 -14.89 -10.05
N ASP A 158 -4.27 -14.52 -10.09
CA ASP A 158 -5.31 -15.31 -10.73
C ASP A 158 -6.49 -14.43 -11.16
N LYS A 159 -6.30 -13.76 -12.29
CA LYS A 159 -7.28 -12.84 -12.86
C LYS A 159 -8.63 -13.50 -13.14
N GLU A 160 -8.64 -14.75 -13.62
CA GLU A 160 -9.89 -15.45 -13.96
C GLU A 160 -10.73 -15.69 -12.72
N ASN A 161 -10.14 -16.25 -11.67
CA ASN A 161 -10.88 -16.49 -10.43
C ASN A 161 -11.21 -15.19 -9.69
N PHE A 162 -10.34 -14.18 -9.72
CA PHE A 162 -10.67 -12.84 -9.20
C PHE A 162 -11.96 -12.30 -9.84
N MET A 163 -12.04 -12.32 -11.18
CA MET A 163 -13.24 -11.86 -11.89
C MET A 163 -14.47 -12.74 -11.60
N ALA A 164 -14.28 -14.05 -11.46
CA ALA A 164 -15.34 -14.96 -11.08
C ALA A 164 -15.90 -14.63 -9.68
N LEU A 165 -15.04 -14.35 -8.70
CA LEU A 165 -15.47 -14.00 -7.35
C LEU A 165 -16.15 -12.62 -7.28
N LEU A 166 -15.64 -11.62 -8.01
CA LEU A 166 -16.30 -10.31 -8.14
C LEU A 166 -17.72 -10.42 -8.69
N SER A 167 -17.96 -11.31 -9.66
CA SER A 167 -19.28 -11.50 -10.27
C SER A 167 -20.29 -12.24 -9.38
N ARG A 168 -19.81 -12.88 -8.30
CA ARG A 168 -20.64 -13.69 -7.41
C ARG A 168 -21.06 -12.88 -6.20
N THR A 169 -22.36 -12.60 -6.11
CA THR A 169 -22.94 -11.82 -5.01
C THR A 169 -22.76 -12.49 -3.65
N ASP A 170 -22.53 -11.69 -2.62
CA ASP A 170 -22.57 -12.08 -1.21
C ASP A 170 -23.45 -11.10 -0.42
N LYS A 171 -24.39 -11.62 0.39
CA LYS A 171 -25.35 -10.77 1.09
C LYS A 171 -24.72 -9.88 2.17
N LYS A 172 -23.57 -10.28 2.72
CA LYS A 172 -22.91 -9.62 3.85
C LYS A 172 -21.76 -8.73 3.39
N TYR A 173 -21.08 -9.14 2.33
CA TYR A 173 -19.87 -8.48 1.84
C TYR A 173 -19.99 -7.98 0.40
N GLU A 174 -21.21 -7.83 -0.14
CA GLU A 174 -21.47 -7.42 -1.53
C GLU A 174 -21.13 -8.49 -2.58
N ASN A 175 -19.88 -8.99 -2.60
CA ASN A 175 -19.46 -10.08 -3.48
C ASN A 175 -18.49 -11.06 -2.78
N LYS A 176 -18.15 -12.17 -3.45
CA LYS A 176 -17.30 -13.21 -2.87
C LYS A 176 -15.83 -12.82 -2.76
N GLU A 177 -15.37 -11.86 -3.55
CA GLU A 177 -14.00 -11.36 -3.49
C GLU A 177 -13.79 -10.45 -2.27
N GLU A 178 -14.74 -9.56 -2.00
CA GLU A 178 -14.81 -8.79 -0.75
C GLU A 178 -14.86 -9.71 0.47
N ALA A 179 -15.72 -10.73 0.43
CA ALA A 179 -15.80 -11.72 1.50
C ALA A 179 -14.45 -12.41 1.76
N ARG A 180 -13.70 -12.74 0.69
CA ARG A 180 -12.39 -13.38 0.79
C ARG A 180 -11.39 -12.46 1.48
N VAL A 181 -11.30 -11.19 1.07
CA VAL A 181 -10.34 -10.25 1.65
C VAL A 181 -10.68 -9.96 3.11
N ILE A 182 -11.95 -9.61 3.39
CA ILE A 182 -12.39 -9.20 4.73
C ILE A 182 -12.22 -10.32 5.74
N THR A 183 -12.62 -11.55 5.40
CA THR A 183 -12.63 -12.67 6.35
C THR A 183 -11.28 -13.32 6.56
N ILE A 184 -10.32 -13.11 5.64
CA ILE A 184 -9.01 -13.76 5.67
C ILE A 184 -7.94 -12.73 6.03
N ILE A 185 -7.40 -12.03 5.04
CA ILE A 185 -6.17 -11.25 5.20
C ILE A 185 -6.40 -9.96 5.98
N GLU A 186 -7.52 -9.28 5.77
CA GLU A 186 -7.85 -8.06 6.51
C GLU A 186 -8.14 -8.38 7.98
N SER A 187 -9.00 -9.37 8.26
CA SER A 187 -9.31 -9.80 9.63
C SER A 187 -8.08 -10.32 10.38
N ARG A 188 -7.15 -10.97 9.68
CA ARG A 188 -5.88 -11.40 10.25
C ARG A 188 -5.01 -10.20 10.61
N ALA A 189 -4.78 -9.30 9.65
CA ALA A 189 -3.97 -8.11 9.86
C ALA A 189 -4.55 -7.23 10.97
N ALA A 190 -5.87 -7.02 11.00
CA ALA A 190 -6.55 -6.30 12.07
C ALA A 190 -6.20 -6.87 13.46
N LYS A 191 -6.28 -8.19 13.64
CA LYS A 191 -5.93 -8.85 14.90
C LYS A 191 -4.47 -8.67 15.26
N THR A 192 -3.55 -8.83 14.30
CA THR A 192 -2.12 -8.63 14.51
C THR A 192 -1.80 -7.19 14.94
N LEU A 193 -2.49 -6.22 14.35
CA LEU A 193 -2.29 -4.79 14.56
C LEU A 193 -3.08 -4.22 15.76
N GLY A 194 -3.90 -5.04 16.42
CA GLY A 194 -4.72 -4.61 17.55
C GLY A 194 -5.96 -3.80 17.17
N GLU A 195 -6.35 -3.82 15.89
CA GLU A 195 -7.55 -3.17 15.37
C GLU A 195 -8.78 -4.09 15.46
N CYS A 196 -9.97 -3.52 15.23
CA CYS A 196 -11.18 -4.31 15.18
C CYS A 196 -11.31 -5.06 13.84
N THR A 197 -11.99 -6.21 13.87
CA THR A 197 -12.37 -6.94 12.66
C THR A 197 -13.78 -6.56 12.26
N ARG A 198 -13.99 -6.14 11.02
CA ARG A 198 -15.32 -5.82 10.53
C ARG A 198 -16.05 -7.06 10.00
N GLY A 199 -17.37 -7.01 10.15
CA GLY A 199 -18.27 -8.07 9.70
C GLY A 199 -19.11 -7.70 8.49
N ALA A 200 -18.83 -6.63 7.76
CA ALA A 200 -19.60 -6.26 6.56
C ALA A 200 -18.73 -5.46 5.60
N HIS A 201 -19.10 -5.47 4.32
CA HIS A 201 -18.51 -4.56 3.33
C HIS A 201 -19.27 -3.22 3.27
N SER A 202 -20.60 -3.28 3.25
CA SER A 202 -21.47 -2.12 3.09
C SER A 202 -22.14 -1.68 4.39
N GLY A 203 -22.63 -0.43 4.42
CA GLY A 203 -23.41 0.13 5.54
C GLY A 203 -22.57 0.55 6.76
N LEU A 204 -21.25 0.57 6.64
CA LEU A 204 -20.35 1.02 7.68
C LEU A 204 -20.04 2.51 7.47
N PRO A 205 -20.23 3.37 8.49
CA PRO A 205 -19.94 4.79 8.34
C PRO A 205 -18.44 5.03 8.21
N PHE A 206 -18.08 6.13 7.56
CA PHE A 206 -16.72 6.67 7.48
C PHE A 206 -16.59 7.84 8.45
N TYR A 207 -15.42 7.97 9.10
CA TYR A 207 -15.06 9.18 9.84
C TYR A 207 -13.63 9.61 9.59
N ARG A 208 -13.47 10.93 9.44
CA ARG A 208 -12.18 11.57 9.19
C ARG A 208 -11.30 11.48 10.44
N VAL A 209 -10.11 10.93 10.27
CA VAL A 209 -9.04 10.91 11.27
C VAL A 209 -7.89 11.80 10.82
N ASP A 210 -6.93 12.12 11.69
CA ASP A 210 -5.79 12.99 11.39
C ASP A 210 -4.60 12.26 10.77
N GLY A 211 -4.60 10.93 10.79
CA GLY A 211 -3.44 10.08 10.49
C GLY A 211 -3.82 8.73 9.84
N PRO A 212 -2.95 8.14 9.01
CA PRO A 212 -3.25 6.86 8.36
C PRO A 212 -3.31 5.68 9.33
N LEU A 213 -2.77 5.83 10.54
CA LEU A 213 -2.74 4.80 11.58
C LEU A 213 -3.81 5.02 12.67
N GLN A 214 -4.56 6.12 12.58
CA GLN A 214 -5.52 6.47 13.63
C GLN A 214 -6.81 5.68 13.48
N THR A 215 -7.34 5.26 14.62
CA THR A 215 -8.65 4.64 14.76
C THR A 215 -9.54 5.53 15.62
N MET A 216 -10.85 5.40 15.46
CA MET A 216 -11.85 6.08 16.27
C MET A 216 -12.68 5.07 17.06
N LYS A 217 -13.24 5.55 18.17
CA LYS A 217 -14.30 4.87 18.90
C LYS A 217 -15.50 5.81 18.96
N ILE A 218 -16.67 5.31 18.57
CA ILE A 218 -17.91 6.07 18.68
C ILE A 218 -18.19 6.34 20.15
N THR A 219 -18.11 7.60 20.60
CA THR A 219 -18.45 8.01 21.97
C THR A 219 -19.81 8.72 22.06
N GLY A 220 -20.53 8.86 20.94
CA GLY A 220 -21.88 9.44 20.84
C GLY A 220 -22.55 9.12 19.50
N THR A 221 -23.81 9.51 19.29
CA THR A 221 -24.51 9.34 18.01
C THR A 221 -23.80 10.05 16.85
N PRO A 222 -23.71 9.46 15.65
CA PRO A 222 -23.32 10.18 14.43
C PRO A 222 -24.14 11.47 14.30
N GLU A 223 -23.49 12.59 13.99
CA GLU A 223 -24.20 13.80 13.54
C GLU A 223 -24.83 13.58 12.16
#